data_AF-A0A173XEX6-F1
#
_entry.id   AF-A0A173XEX6-F1
#
_cell.length_a   1.000
_cell.length_b   1.000
_cell.length_c   1.000
_cell.angle_alpha   90.00
_cell.angle_beta   90.00
_cell.angle_gamma   90.00
#
_symmetry.space_group_name_H-M   'P 1'
#
loop_
_entity.id
_entity.type
_entity.pdbx_description
1 polymer ?
#
loop_
_entity_poly.entity_id
_entity_poly.type
_entity_poly.pdbx_seq_one_letter_code
_entity_poly.pdbx_strand_id
1 'polypeptide(L)'
;MKLPNMTENRIPLSYLKDTADLREVVFKPYYGKYIMTFVIEDAAPPCYPDMPNMAGVDLGTDNIAAIACTDGSSVVYKGGAILSANQFFAKQKASAVSILTRGKTYSHATSAFLNNLSLKHDCFIKDQMHKLSAAIIQYCIDHRIGVLVVGTNRLWKQRASMSKKSNQKFVFIPHDKLRWMLSYKAMVAGIDVVWQEESYTSKADCTAGDFIPVYGKVKGHPVFSGRRVERGLYLCKDGYCINADCNGAANILRKAFPDAWAACEDYHFLASPDVIGFKDLNPAVFPDRQRQRNVNKKN
;
A
#
# COMPACT_ATOMS: atom_id res chain seq x y z
N MET A 1 -21.76 -19.97 -23.27
CA MET A 1 -20.36 -20.38 -23.50
C MET A 1 -20.09 -21.61 -22.65
N LYS A 2 -19.74 -22.76 -23.25
CA LYS A 2 -19.46 -24.00 -22.50
C LYS A 2 -17.96 -24.01 -22.19
N LEU A 3 -17.58 -23.91 -20.91
CA LEU A 3 -16.18 -23.92 -20.50
C LEU A 3 -15.63 -25.36 -20.53
N PRO A 4 -14.40 -25.59 -21.00
CA PRO A 4 -13.79 -26.91 -20.98
C PRO A 4 -13.76 -27.45 -19.53
N ASN A 5 -14.17 -28.70 -19.34
CA ASN A 5 -14.21 -29.39 -18.04
C ASN A 5 -15.17 -28.83 -16.97
N MET A 6 -16.18 -28.03 -17.35
CA MET A 6 -17.30 -27.71 -16.46
C MET A 6 -18.48 -28.66 -16.72
N THR A 7 -18.80 -29.52 -15.75
CA THR A 7 -19.96 -30.45 -15.78
C THR A 7 -21.27 -29.74 -15.46
N GLU A 8 -21.22 -28.65 -14.67
CA GLU A 8 -22.35 -27.79 -14.36
C GLU A 8 -22.20 -26.42 -15.02
N ASN A 9 -23.27 -25.90 -15.63
CA ASN A 9 -23.26 -24.58 -16.29
C ASN A 9 -23.37 -23.41 -15.29
N ARG A 10 -23.11 -23.63 -14.00
CA ARG A 10 -23.27 -22.61 -12.93
C ARG A 10 -22.02 -22.55 -12.07
N ILE A 11 -21.58 -21.33 -11.76
CA ILE A 11 -20.47 -21.06 -10.84
C ILE A 11 -21.07 -20.39 -9.61
N PRO A 12 -21.21 -21.08 -8.47
CA PRO A 12 -21.77 -20.48 -7.27
C PRO A 12 -20.78 -19.46 -6.68
N LEU A 13 -21.24 -18.22 -6.47
CA LEU A 13 -20.47 -17.14 -5.86
C LEU A 13 -21.17 -16.69 -4.58
N SER A 14 -20.93 -17.42 -3.48
CA SER A 14 -21.65 -17.28 -2.20
C SER A 14 -21.41 -15.95 -1.44
N TYR A 15 -20.56 -15.07 -1.97
CA TYR A 15 -20.20 -13.79 -1.35
C TYR A 15 -20.85 -12.58 -2.04
N LEU A 16 -21.59 -12.81 -3.12
CA LEU A 16 -22.36 -11.77 -3.79
C LEU A 16 -23.74 -11.66 -3.15
N LYS A 17 -24.29 -10.44 -3.13
CA LYS A 17 -25.69 -10.23 -2.78
C LYS A 17 -26.56 -10.73 -3.93
N ASP A 18 -27.79 -11.12 -3.63
CA ASP A 18 -28.78 -11.50 -4.65
C ASP A 18 -29.14 -10.35 -5.60
N THR A 19 -28.85 -9.10 -5.19
CA THR A 19 -29.05 -7.88 -5.96
C THR A 19 -27.87 -7.52 -6.87
N ALA A 20 -26.79 -8.31 -6.86
CA ALA A 20 -25.58 -7.99 -7.62
C ALA A 20 -25.78 -8.27 -9.12
N ASP A 21 -25.41 -7.31 -9.97
CA ASP A 21 -25.62 -7.40 -11.41
C ASP A 21 -24.32 -7.72 -12.16
N LEU A 22 -24.27 -8.85 -12.86
CA LEU A 22 -23.10 -9.25 -13.64
C LEU A 22 -23.05 -8.44 -14.94
N ARG A 23 -22.07 -7.54 -15.05
CA ARG A 23 -21.89 -6.66 -16.21
C ARG A 23 -21.03 -7.26 -17.30
N GLU A 24 -19.92 -7.89 -16.92
CA GLU A 24 -18.93 -8.37 -17.88
C GLU A 24 -18.24 -9.65 -17.39
N VAL A 25 -17.89 -10.52 -18.34
CA VAL A 25 -17.00 -11.66 -18.10
C VAL A 25 -15.80 -11.53 -19.03
N VAL A 26 -14.61 -11.36 -18.46
CA VAL A 26 -13.38 -11.14 -19.23
C VAL A 26 -12.44 -12.33 -19.09
N PHE A 27 -11.95 -12.84 -20.22
CA PHE A 27 -10.91 -13.88 -20.26
C PHE A 27 -9.57 -13.25 -20.61
N LYS A 28 -8.58 -13.37 -19.72
CA LYS A 28 -7.22 -12.84 -19.94
C LYS A 28 -6.20 -13.97 -19.88
N PRO A 29 -5.34 -14.14 -20.89
CA PRO A 29 -4.22 -15.07 -20.79
C PRO A 29 -3.28 -14.63 -19.66
N TYR A 30 -2.77 -15.59 -18.89
CA TYR A 30 -1.96 -15.37 -17.71
C TYR A 30 -1.02 -16.56 -17.46
N TYR A 31 0.26 -16.43 -17.84
CA TYR A 31 1.29 -17.46 -17.69
C TYR A 31 0.86 -18.88 -18.15
N GLY A 32 0.34 -18.98 -19.37
CA GLY A 32 -0.12 -20.26 -19.93
C GLY A 32 -1.47 -20.75 -19.38
N LYS A 33 -2.18 -19.92 -18.61
CA LYS A 33 -3.54 -20.14 -18.13
C LYS A 33 -4.46 -19.02 -18.64
N TYR A 34 -5.76 -19.14 -18.39
CA TYR A 34 -6.71 -18.03 -18.55
C TYR A 34 -7.28 -17.65 -17.18
N ILE A 35 -7.30 -16.35 -16.89
CA ILE A 35 -8.08 -15.79 -15.77
C ILE A 35 -9.42 -15.37 -16.33
N MET A 36 -10.48 -15.98 -15.82
CA MET A 36 -11.85 -15.53 -16.00
C MET A 36 -12.18 -14.53 -14.88
N THR A 37 -12.52 -13.29 -15.26
CA THR A 37 -12.85 -12.20 -14.34
C THR A 37 -14.32 -11.85 -14.51
N PHE A 38 -15.06 -11.81 -13.41
CA PHE A 38 -16.45 -11.35 -13.39
C PHE A 38 -16.45 -9.89 -12.91
N VAL A 39 -16.99 -8.98 -13.72
CA VAL A 39 -17.22 -7.58 -13.37
C VAL A 39 -18.66 -7.45 -12.95
N ILE A 40 -18.87 -7.09 -11.69
CA ILE A 40 -20.18 -7.10 -11.06
C ILE A 40 -20.41 -5.70 -10.51
N GLU A 41 -21.58 -5.15 -10.78
CA GLU A 41 -22.05 -3.93 -10.17
C GLU A 41 -22.74 -4.27 -8.85
N ASP A 42 -22.23 -3.72 -7.75
CA ASP A 42 -22.84 -3.79 -6.43
C ASP A 42 -23.31 -2.37 -6.06
N ALA A 43 -24.41 -2.30 -5.29
CA ALA A 43 -25.00 -1.04 -4.87
C ALA A 43 -24.02 -0.19 -4.04
N ALA A 44 -24.32 1.11 -3.97
CA ALA A 44 -23.48 2.15 -3.38
C ALA A 44 -22.85 1.73 -2.03
N PRO A 45 -21.61 2.18 -1.75
CA PRO A 45 -20.94 1.85 -0.50
C PRO A 45 -21.79 2.20 0.72
N PRO A 46 -21.71 1.42 1.82
CA PRO A 46 -22.24 1.87 3.10
C PRO A 46 -21.62 3.23 3.45
N CYS A 47 -22.47 4.24 3.65
CA CYS A 47 -22.07 5.51 4.22
C CYS A 47 -22.01 5.33 5.74
N TYR A 48 -20.82 5.53 6.33
CA TYR A 48 -20.68 5.64 7.77
C TYR A 48 -20.67 7.14 8.12
N PRO A 49 -21.79 7.70 8.63
CA PRO A 49 -21.91 9.14 8.84
C PRO A 49 -21.01 9.68 9.96
N ASP A 50 -20.31 8.80 10.70
CA ASP A 50 -19.58 9.15 11.92
C ASP A 50 -18.10 8.74 11.87
N MET A 51 -17.39 9.20 10.82
CA MET A 51 -15.94 9.01 10.66
C MET A 51 -15.19 10.36 10.72
N PRO A 52 -15.03 10.97 11.92
CA PRO A 52 -14.51 12.33 12.08
C PRO A 52 -13.01 12.45 11.85
N ASN A 53 -12.29 11.33 11.86
CA ASN A 53 -10.84 11.34 11.85
C ASN A 53 -10.28 11.35 10.42
N MET A 54 -9.05 11.84 10.29
CA MET A 54 -8.29 11.82 9.06
C MET A 54 -6.98 11.08 9.28
N ALA A 55 -6.40 10.54 8.22
CA ALA A 55 -5.09 9.91 8.30
C ALA A 55 -4.23 10.23 7.08
N GLY A 56 -2.95 10.46 7.33
CA GLY A 56 -1.92 10.52 6.30
C GLY A 56 -1.26 9.16 6.14
N VAL A 57 -0.94 8.78 4.90
CA VAL A 57 -0.22 7.55 4.57
C VAL A 57 1.02 7.89 3.75
N ASP A 58 2.19 7.56 4.28
CA ASP A 58 3.45 7.58 3.54
C ASP A 58 3.75 6.19 2.97
N LEU A 59 3.92 6.10 1.65
CA LEU A 59 4.23 4.84 0.98
C LEU A 59 5.74 4.71 0.73
N GLY A 60 6.37 3.78 1.44
CA GLY A 60 7.82 3.55 1.41
C GLY A 60 8.22 2.17 0.86
N THR A 61 9.47 1.79 1.13
CA THR A 61 10.02 0.50 0.66
C THR A 61 10.20 -0.53 1.76
N ASP A 62 11.07 -0.27 2.74
CA ASP A 62 11.29 -1.22 3.84
C ASP A 62 10.17 -1.16 4.89
N ASN A 63 9.61 0.02 5.13
CA ASN A 63 8.25 0.18 5.66
C ASN A 63 7.39 0.54 4.45
N ILE A 64 6.45 -0.33 4.06
CA ILE A 64 5.69 -0.12 2.80
C ILE A 64 4.65 0.98 2.98
N ALA A 65 4.06 1.06 4.17
CA ALA A 65 3.14 2.11 4.54
C ALA A 65 3.42 2.52 5.98
N ALA A 66 3.47 3.82 6.24
CA ALA A 66 3.34 4.40 7.57
C ALA A 66 2.08 5.26 7.59
N ILE A 67 1.32 5.18 8.68
CA ILE A 67 0.06 5.91 8.85
C ILE A 67 0.16 6.73 10.12
N ALA A 68 -0.28 7.99 10.05
CA ALA A 68 -0.45 8.89 11.18
C ALA A 68 -1.88 9.44 11.16
N CYS A 69 -2.58 9.37 12.28
CA CYS A 69 -4.01 9.63 12.38
C CYS A 69 -4.31 10.76 13.36
N THR A 70 -5.35 11.54 13.06
CA THR A 70 -5.76 12.68 13.91
C THR A 70 -6.37 12.27 15.24
N ASP A 71 -6.64 10.98 15.45
CA ASP A 71 -7.08 10.40 16.73
C ASP A 71 -5.91 10.10 17.68
N GLY A 72 -4.68 10.45 17.29
CA GLY A 72 -3.47 10.18 18.08
C GLY A 72 -2.94 8.76 17.94
N SER A 73 -3.36 8.01 16.92
CA SER A 73 -2.82 6.69 16.60
C SER A 73 -1.82 6.75 15.44
N SER A 74 -0.89 5.79 15.41
CA SER A 74 0.01 5.61 14.27
C SER A 74 0.45 4.17 14.11
N VAL A 75 0.66 3.75 12.85
CA VAL A 75 1.01 2.36 12.52
C VAL A 75 1.98 2.28 11.34
N VAL A 76 2.88 1.31 11.37
CA VAL A 76 3.86 1.04 10.33
C VAL A 76 3.76 -0.41 9.85
N TYR A 77 3.56 -0.56 8.54
CA TYR A 77 3.53 -1.86 7.86
C TYR A 77 4.90 -2.22 7.29
N LYS A 78 5.47 -3.34 7.75
CA LYS A 78 6.80 -3.79 7.31
C LYS A 78 6.77 -4.41 5.92
N GLY A 79 7.75 -4.03 5.09
CA GLY A 79 7.96 -4.52 3.73
C GLY A 79 9.01 -5.59 3.54
N GLY A 80 9.71 -5.98 4.61
CA GLY A 80 10.87 -6.86 4.52
C GLY A 80 10.62 -8.17 3.75
N ALA A 81 9.45 -8.79 3.93
CA ALA A 81 9.10 -10.03 3.22
C ALA A 81 8.94 -9.82 1.70
N ILE A 82 8.31 -8.73 1.29
CA ILE A 82 8.17 -8.38 -0.13
C ILE A 82 9.53 -8.06 -0.75
N LEU A 83 10.37 -7.31 -0.05
CA LEU A 83 11.73 -7.01 -0.48
C LEU A 83 12.58 -8.28 -0.64
N SER A 84 12.50 -9.19 0.34
CA SER A 84 13.19 -10.48 0.31
C SER A 84 12.71 -11.34 -0.87
N ALA A 85 11.39 -11.44 -1.07
CA ALA A 85 10.81 -12.20 -2.19
C ALA A 85 11.24 -11.62 -3.55
N ASN A 86 11.24 -10.29 -3.69
CA ASN A 86 11.71 -9.60 -4.90
C ASN A 86 13.20 -9.89 -5.18
N GLN A 87 14.04 -9.82 -4.15
CA GLN A 87 15.47 -10.11 -4.28
C GLN A 87 15.71 -11.58 -4.67
N PHE A 88 15.00 -12.51 -4.02
CA PHE A 88 15.09 -13.93 -4.29
C PHE A 88 14.64 -14.27 -5.72
N PHE A 89 13.53 -13.68 -6.18
CA PHE A 89 13.05 -13.80 -7.54
C PHE A 89 14.08 -13.28 -8.56
N ALA A 90 14.62 -12.08 -8.34
CA ALA A 90 15.62 -11.50 -9.23
C ALA A 90 16.88 -12.38 -9.33
N LYS A 91 17.35 -12.93 -8.21
CA LYS A 91 18.50 -13.86 -8.17
C LYS A 91 18.23 -15.14 -8.96
N GLN A 92 17.09 -15.79 -8.73
CA GLN A 92 16.73 -17.02 -9.44
C GLN A 92 16.54 -16.78 -10.94
N LYS A 93 15.86 -15.69 -11.31
CA LYS A 93 15.65 -15.31 -12.70
C LYS A 93 16.98 -15.07 -13.42
N ALA A 94 17.89 -14.31 -12.82
CA ALA A 94 19.21 -14.04 -13.39
C ALA A 94 20.04 -15.32 -13.58
N SER A 95 20.03 -16.22 -12.59
CA SER A 95 20.72 -17.52 -12.68
C SER A 95 20.16 -18.38 -13.81
N ALA A 96 18.84 -18.52 -13.88
CA ALA A 96 18.19 -19.32 -14.93
C ALA A 96 18.42 -18.73 -16.33
N VAL A 97 18.33 -17.40 -16.49
CA VAL A 97 18.63 -16.74 -17.77
C VAL A 97 20.08 -16.98 -18.16
N SER A 98 21.05 -16.80 -17.24
CA SER A 98 22.47 -17.03 -17.51
C SER A 98 22.77 -18.46 -18.00
N ILE A 99 22.09 -19.46 -17.45
CA ILE A 99 22.21 -20.85 -17.92
C ILE A 99 21.64 -21.00 -19.34
N LEU A 100 20.45 -20.45 -19.60
CA LEU A 100 19.73 -20.59 -20.87
C LEU A 100 20.35 -19.79 -22.03
N THR A 101 21.08 -18.72 -21.72
CA THR A 101 21.76 -17.86 -22.69
C THR A 101 23.26 -18.14 -22.80
N ARG A 102 23.78 -19.17 -22.12
CA ARG A 102 25.21 -19.51 -22.19
C ARG A 102 25.62 -19.82 -23.64
N GLY A 103 26.67 -19.16 -24.11
CA GLY A 103 27.17 -19.31 -25.49
C GLY A 103 26.30 -18.62 -26.55
N LYS A 104 25.32 -17.80 -26.15
CA LYS A 104 24.43 -17.08 -27.06
C LYS A 104 24.71 -15.57 -27.02
N THR A 105 24.41 -14.89 -28.11
CA THR A 105 24.61 -13.44 -28.26
C THR A 105 23.52 -12.60 -27.57
N TYR A 106 22.41 -13.23 -27.16
CA TYR A 106 21.28 -12.57 -26.52
C TYR A 106 21.24 -12.82 -25.01
N SER A 107 20.73 -11.84 -24.25
CA SER A 107 20.66 -11.86 -22.78
C SER A 107 19.25 -12.14 -22.23
N HIS A 108 18.35 -12.66 -23.07
CA HIS A 108 16.96 -12.96 -22.71
C HIS A 108 16.61 -14.41 -23.04
N ALA A 109 15.91 -15.09 -22.14
CA ALA A 109 15.44 -16.45 -22.36
C ALA A 109 14.01 -16.61 -21.86
N THR A 110 13.24 -17.47 -22.53
CA THR A 110 11.91 -17.91 -22.11
C THR A 110 11.95 -19.41 -21.87
N SER A 111 11.30 -19.88 -20.80
CA SER A 111 11.18 -21.30 -20.49
C SER A 111 9.95 -21.54 -19.60
N ALA A 112 9.45 -22.77 -19.56
CA ALA A 112 8.36 -23.15 -18.65
C ALA A 112 8.74 -22.86 -17.19
N PHE A 113 10.00 -23.09 -16.82
CA PHE A 113 10.53 -22.75 -15.50
C PHE A 113 10.46 -21.25 -15.22
N LEU A 114 10.95 -20.40 -16.14
CA LEU A 114 10.92 -18.93 -15.97
C LEU A 114 9.49 -18.37 -15.91
N ASN A 115 8.57 -18.96 -16.67
CA ASN A 115 7.15 -18.62 -16.62
C ASN A 115 6.54 -19.00 -15.26
N ASN A 116 6.79 -20.21 -14.76
CA ASN A 116 6.29 -20.65 -13.45
C ASN A 116 6.90 -19.85 -12.29
N LEU A 117 8.19 -19.52 -12.38
CA LEU A 117 8.88 -18.67 -11.41
C LEU A 117 8.23 -17.27 -11.33
N SER A 118 7.96 -16.68 -12.50
CA SER A 118 7.29 -15.38 -12.60
C SER A 118 5.85 -15.44 -12.11
N LEU A 119 5.09 -16.50 -12.44
CA LEU A 119 3.74 -16.72 -11.94
C LEU A 119 3.69 -16.79 -10.41
N LYS A 120 4.57 -17.58 -9.79
CA LYS A 120 4.62 -17.71 -8.32
C LYS A 120 4.94 -16.38 -7.65
N HIS A 121 5.90 -15.64 -8.20
CA HIS A 121 6.28 -14.32 -7.70
C HIS A 121 5.13 -13.32 -7.83
N ASP A 122 4.50 -13.24 -9.00
CA ASP A 122 3.36 -12.37 -9.23
C ASP A 122 2.18 -12.68 -8.31
N CYS A 123 1.86 -13.96 -8.12
CA CYS A 123 0.81 -14.40 -7.19
C CYS A 123 1.12 -13.97 -5.75
N PHE A 124 2.36 -14.16 -5.30
CA PHE A 124 2.80 -13.73 -3.97
C PHE A 124 2.67 -12.21 -3.82
N ILE A 125 3.21 -11.42 -4.75
CA ILE A 125 3.15 -9.95 -4.68
C ILE A 125 1.69 -9.47 -4.70
N LYS A 126 0.86 -10.05 -5.57
CA LYS A 126 -0.57 -9.70 -5.65
C LYS A 126 -1.29 -9.99 -4.33
N ASP A 127 -1.07 -11.16 -3.74
CA ASP A 127 -1.65 -11.55 -2.45
C ASP A 127 -1.23 -10.59 -1.33
N GLN A 128 0.06 -10.26 -1.23
CA GLN A 128 0.56 -9.34 -0.20
C GLN A 128 0.00 -7.93 -0.37
N MET A 129 -0.13 -7.41 -1.59
CA MET A 129 -0.75 -6.10 -1.83
C MET A 129 -2.24 -6.09 -1.44
N HIS A 130 -2.97 -7.18 -1.68
CA HIS A 130 -4.37 -7.30 -1.26
C HIS A 130 -4.52 -7.36 0.26
N LYS A 131 -3.64 -8.11 0.94
CA LYS A 131 -3.63 -8.20 2.41
C LYS A 131 -3.26 -6.86 3.05
N LEU A 132 -2.21 -6.21 2.54
CA LEU A 132 -1.78 -4.90 3.01
C LEU A 132 -2.87 -3.85 2.84
N SER A 133 -3.42 -3.69 1.63
CA SER A 133 -4.49 -2.73 1.38
C SER A 133 -5.74 -3.03 2.21
N ALA A 134 -6.11 -4.30 2.40
CA ALA A 134 -7.22 -4.66 3.29
C ALA A 134 -6.95 -4.30 4.74
N ALA A 135 -5.73 -4.54 5.24
CA ALA A 135 -5.35 -4.21 6.60
C ALA A 135 -5.30 -2.70 6.84
N ILE A 136 -4.83 -1.91 5.87
CA ILE A 136 -4.84 -0.44 5.94
C ILE A 136 -6.28 0.08 6.03
N ILE A 137 -7.17 -0.41 5.17
CA ILE A 137 -8.58 0.02 5.21
C ILE A 137 -9.28 -0.45 6.48
N GLN A 138 -8.99 -1.66 6.96
CA GLN A 138 -9.53 -2.12 8.24
C GLN A 138 -9.07 -1.23 9.40
N TYR A 139 -7.79 -0.88 9.44
CA TYR A 139 -7.25 0.07 10.42
C TYR A 139 -7.99 1.42 10.33
N CYS A 140 -8.26 1.92 9.11
CA CYS A 140 -9.03 3.15 8.94
C CYS A 140 -10.45 3.04 9.53
N ILE A 141 -11.12 1.91 9.34
CA ILE A 141 -12.46 1.66 9.91
C ILE A 141 -12.39 1.61 11.44
N ASP A 142 -11.44 0.87 12.00
CA ASP A 142 -11.29 0.68 13.45
C ASP A 142 -11.00 2.01 14.17
N HIS A 143 -10.30 2.93 13.50
CA HIS A 143 -9.97 4.27 13.98
C HIS A 143 -10.93 5.37 13.48
N ARG A 144 -12.07 4.99 12.87
CA ARG A 144 -13.12 5.90 12.39
C ARG A 144 -12.60 7.02 11.47
N ILE A 145 -11.69 6.67 10.56
CA ILE A 145 -11.08 7.58 9.60
C ILE A 145 -11.96 7.71 8.37
N GLY A 146 -12.46 8.92 8.12
CA GLY A 146 -13.30 9.23 6.96
C GLY A 146 -12.49 9.68 5.75
N VAL A 147 -11.32 10.25 5.97
CA VAL A 147 -10.44 10.77 4.90
C VAL A 147 -9.03 10.19 5.03
N LEU A 148 -8.59 9.50 3.98
CA LEU A 148 -7.26 8.91 3.86
C LEU A 148 -6.43 9.67 2.83
N VAL A 149 -5.45 10.43 3.27
CA VAL A 149 -4.53 11.18 2.41
C VAL A 149 -3.29 10.34 2.13
N VAL A 150 -3.08 9.95 0.88
CA VAL A 150 -1.98 9.07 0.49
C VAL A 150 -0.91 9.85 -0.28
N GLY A 151 0.33 9.76 0.18
CA GLY A 151 1.49 10.34 -0.46
C GLY A 151 1.73 9.73 -1.84
N THR A 152 2.07 10.59 -2.79
CA THR A 152 2.45 10.20 -4.15
C THR A 152 3.72 10.91 -4.54
N ASN A 153 4.72 10.13 -4.93
CA ASN A 153 5.87 10.68 -5.62
C ASN A 153 5.63 10.63 -7.13
N ARG A 154 5.71 11.79 -7.78
CA ARG A 154 5.69 11.86 -9.25
C ARG A 154 6.85 11.09 -9.90
N LEU A 155 7.93 10.87 -9.16
CA LEU A 155 9.11 10.14 -9.62
C LEU A 155 8.99 8.61 -9.52
N TRP A 156 7.85 8.03 -9.09
CA TRP A 156 7.66 6.56 -9.07
C TRP A 156 7.88 5.89 -10.43
N LYS A 157 7.64 6.62 -11.54
CA LYS A 157 7.85 6.11 -12.92
C LYS A 157 9.22 6.41 -13.49
N GLN A 158 9.97 7.33 -12.89
CA GLN A 158 11.29 7.71 -13.39
C GLN A 158 12.33 7.01 -12.53
N ARG A 159 13.41 6.52 -13.15
CA ARG A 159 14.59 6.06 -12.41
C ARG A 159 15.04 7.22 -11.55
N ALA A 160 14.59 7.27 -10.30
CA ALA A 160 14.92 8.35 -9.39
C ALA A 160 16.45 8.42 -9.35
N SER A 161 17.02 9.61 -9.21
CA SER A 161 18.45 9.83 -9.04
C SER A 161 18.96 9.28 -7.68
N MET A 162 18.39 8.16 -7.21
CA MET A 162 18.82 7.45 -6.03
C MET A 162 19.95 6.48 -6.37
N SER A 163 20.68 6.04 -5.35
CA SER A 163 21.71 5.02 -5.51
C SER A 163 21.15 3.75 -6.17
N LYS A 164 21.98 3.04 -6.97
CA LYS A 164 21.57 1.82 -7.71
C LYS A 164 20.82 0.79 -6.84
N LYS A 165 21.21 0.63 -5.58
CA LYS A 165 20.58 -0.29 -4.62
C LYS A 165 19.18 0.15 -4.19
N SER A 166 18.98 1.45 -3.97
CA SER A 166 17.67 2.01 -3.59
C SER A 166 16.69 1.97 -4.76
N ASN A 167 17.18 2.30 -5.97
CA ASN A 167 16.39 2.23 -7.19
C ASN A 167 15.89 0.81 -7.48
N GLN A 168 16.71 -0.23 -7.26
CA GLN A 168 16.26 -1.60 -7.42
C GLN A 168 15.10 -1.92 -6.47
N LYS A 169 15.24 -1.67 -5.16
CA LYS A 169 14.16 -1.91 -4.17
C LYS A 169 12.85 -1.21 -4.55
N PHE A 170 12.97 0.05 -5.00
CA PHE A 170 11.84 0.91 -5.34
C PHE A 170 11.09 0.43 -6.59
N VAL A 171 11.81 0.04 -7.64
CA VAL A 171 11.24 -0.49 -8.89
C VAL A 171 10.47 -1.81 -8.66
N PHE A 172 10.79 -2.54 -7.59
CA PHE A 172 10.18 -3.83 -7.31
C PHE A 172 8.91 -3.77 -6.41
N ILE A 173 8.58 -2.63 -5.81
CA ILE A 173 7.33 -2.49 -5.03
C ILE A 173 6.24 -1.92 -5.94
N PRO A 174 5.11 -2.61 -6.14
CA PRO A 174 4.09 -2.19 -7.08
C PRO A 174 3.16 -1.15 -6.44
N HIS A 175 3.68 0.04 -6.14
CA HIS A 175 2.91 1.14 -5.55
C HIS A 175 1.64 1.45 -6.36
N ASP A 176 1.68 1.35 -7.68
CA ASP A 176 0.49 1.49 -8.55
C ASP A 176 -0.60 0.47 -8.24
N LYS A 177 -0.24 -0.80 -8.00
CA LYS A 177 -1.21 -1.84 -7.62
C LYS A 177 -1.77 -1.55 -6.23
N LEU A 178 -0.92 -1.16 -5.28
CA LEU A 178 -1.37 -0.83 -3.93
C LEU A 178 -2.34 0.36 -3.95
N ARG A 179 -2.02 1.41 -4.73
CA ARG A 179 -2.89 2.58 -4.91
C ARG A 179 -4.27 2.19 -5.42
N TRP A 180 -4.31 1.42 -6.51
CA TRP A 180 -5.57 0.91 -7.06
C TRP A 180 -6.36 0.12 -6.01
N MET A 181 -5.67 -0.72 -5.24
CA MET A 181 -6.31 -1.52 -4.21
C MET A 181 -6.84 -0.71 -3.03
N LEU A 182 -6.11 0.33 -2.60
CA LEU A 182 -6.60 1.28 -1.60
C LEU A 182 -7.85 2.00 -2.12
N SER A 183 -7.84 2.52 -3.34
CA SER A 183 -8.98 3.25 -3.91
C SER A 183 -10.28 2.46 -3.88
N TYR A 184 -10.32 1.25 -4.44
CA TYR A 184 -11.59 0.52 -4.51
C TYR A 184 -12.02 0.00 -3.13
N LYS A 185 -11.08 -0.36 -2.24
CA LYS A 185 -11.43 -0.84 -0.89
C LYS A 185 -11.91 0.30 0.01
N ALA A 186 -11.26 1.45 -0.06
CA ALA A 186 -11.68 2.66 0.65
C ALA A 186 -13.07 3.10 0.18
N MET A 187 -13.29 3.13 -1.15
CA MET A 187 -14.60 3.41 -1.73
C MET A 187 -15.67 2.48 -1.15
N VAL A 188 -15.44 1.16 -1.14
CA VAL A 188 -16.37 0.17 -0.54
C VAL A 188 -16.57 0.39 0.96
N ALA A 189 -15.59 0.94 1.66
CA ALA A 189 -15.68 1.28 3.08
C ALA A 189 -16.24 2.68 3.36
N GLY A 190 -16.63 3.45 2.34
CA GLY A 190 -17.10 4.82 2.51
C GLY A 190 -16.01 5.81 2.95
N ILE A 191 -14.74 5.50 2.68
CA ILE A 191 -13.58 6.32 3.04
C ILE A 191 -13.10 7.09 1.80
N ASP A 192 -12.97 8.40 1.92
CA ASP A 192 -12.47 9.27 0.86
C ASP A 192 -10.95 9.19 0.76
N VAL A 193 -10.43 8.95 -0.44
CA VAL A 193 -8.98 8.89 -0.69
C VAL A 193 -8.52 10.14 -1.42
N VAL A 194 -7.61 10.89 -0.79
CA VAL A 194 -6.99 12.09 -1.37
C VAL A 194 -5.54 11.78 -1.73
N TRP A 195 -5.16 12.06 -2.97
CA TRP A 195 -3.79 11.85 -3.43
C TRP A 195 -2.97 13.14 -3.29
N GLN A 196 -1.91 13.09 -2.50
CA GLN A 196 -1.10 14.27 -2.17
C GLN A 196 0.34 14.12 -2.68
N GLU A 197 0.91 15.18 -3.24
CA GLU A 197 2.31 15.19 -3.69
C GLU A 197 3.26 15.31 -2.48
N GLU A 198 4.29 14.46 -2.42
CA GLU A 198 5.10 14.26 -1.20
C GLU A 198 6.39 15.09 -1.09
N SER A 199 6.63 16.10 -1.95
CA SER A 199 7.85 16.94 -1.86
C SER A 199 8.04 17.49 -0.45
N TYR A 200 9.26 17.32 0.06
CA TYR A 200 9.74 17.80 1.35
C TYR A 200 9.01 17.26 2.60
N THR A 201 8.02 16.38 2.46
CA THR A 201 7.25 15.80 3.58
C THR A 201 8.13 15.00 4.55
N SER A 202 9.18 14.34 4.04
CA SER A 202 10.16 13.62 4.87
C SER A 202 11.20 14.51 5.55
N LYS A 203 11.22 15.82 5.25
CA LYS A 203 12.22 16.78 5.75
C LYS A 203 11.62 17.78 6.72
N ALA A 204 10.41 18.26 6.44
CA ALA A 204 9.67 19.15 7.31
C ALA A 204 9.41 18.51 8.68
N ASP A 205 9.41 19.34 9.70
CA ASP A 205 8.97 18.93 11.03
C ASP A 205 7.46 19.09 11.13
N CYS A 206 6.74 17.97 11.33
CA CYS A 206 5.30 18.01 11.49
C CYS A 206 4.88 18.73 12.78
N THR A 207 5.71 18.68 13.82
CA THR A 207 5.36 19.20 15.16
C THR A 207 5.54 20.71 15.25
N ALA A 208 6.44 21.27 14.43
CA ALA A 208 6.72 22.71 14.40
C ALA A 208 5.90 23.49 13.34
N GLY A 209 5.04 22.81 12.60
CA GLY A 209 4.22 23.44 11.57
C GLY A 209 5.00 23.98 10.36
N ASP A 210 6.18 23.41 10.06
CA ASP A 210 7.06 23.88 8.99
C ASP A 210 6.32 24.05 7.65
N PHE A 211 6.56 25.13 6.91
CA PHE A 211 5.98 25.30 5.58
C PHE A 211 6.50 24.22 4.61
N ILE A 212 5.60 23.49 3.93
CA ILE A 212 5.94 22.41 3.00
C ILE A 212 5.69 22.84 1.55
N PRO A 213 6.70 23.35 0.82
CA PRO A 213 6.53 23.74 -0.57
C PRO A 213 6.40 22.54 -1.51
N VAL A 214 5.96 22.80 -2.74
CA VAL A 214 6.12 21.85 -3.85
C VAL A 214 7.49 22.05 -4.49
N TYR A 215 8.19 20.97 -4.83
CA TYR A 215 9.50 21.05 -5.48
C TYR A 215 9.46 21.91 -6.75
N GLY A 216 10.40 22.85 -6.86
CA GLY A 216 10.51 23.79 -7.99
C GLY A 216 9.49 24.94 -7.99
N LYS A 217 8.61 25.05 -6.98
CA LYS A 217 7.63 26.16 -6.87
C LYS A 217 8.10 27.31 -6.00
N VAL A 218 9.17 27.13 -5.23
CA VAL A 218 9.79 28.18 -4.40
C VAL A 218 11.24 28.40 -4.82
N LYS A 219 11.71 29.65 -4.71
CA LYS A 219 13.11 30.01 -4.95
C LYS A 219 13.94 29.68 -3.71
N GLY A 220 15.13 29.10 -3.92
CA GLY A 220 16.05 28.73 -2.84
C GLY A 220 15.82 27.33 -2.28
N HIS A 221 16.61 26.98 -1.26
CA HIS A 221 16.51 25.71 -0.55
C HIS A 221 15.67 25.89 0.72
N PRO A 222 14.51 25.21 0.84
CA PRO A 222 13.72 25.25 2.06
C PRO A 222 14.53 24.78 3.27
N VAL A 223 14.45 25.52 4.36
CA VAL A 223 15.04 25.17 5.66
C VAL A 223 13.92 24.68 6.55
N PHE A 224 14.16 23.55 7.21
CA PHE A 224 13.21 22.90 8.11
C PHE A 224 13.75 22.96 9.53
N SER A 225 12.86 23.01 10.51
CA SER A 225 13.22 23.17 11.91
C SER A 225 13.77 21.89 12.53
N GLY A 226 13.22 20.74 12.13
CA GLY A 226 13.71 19.41 12.49
C GLY A 226 14.67 18.82 11.44
N ARG A 227 15.19 17.62 11.75
CA ARG A 227 16.04 16.87 10.81
C ARG A 227 15.92 15.37 10.98
N ARG A 228 16.04 14.64 9.88
CA ARG A 228 16.23 13.19 9.91
C ARG A 228 17.64 12.88 10.41
N VAL A 229 17.74 12.12 11.50
CA VAL A 229 19.03 11.69 12.08
C VAL A 229 19.51 10.45 11.35
N GLU A 230 18.66 9.44 11.31
CA GLU A 230 18.93 8.19 10.60
C GLU A 230 17.65 7.56 10.07
N ARG A 231 17.76 6.33 9.60
CA ARG A 231 16.62 5.63 9.07
C ARG A 231 15.64 5.29 10.20
N GLY A 232 14.44 5.84 10.10
CA GLY A 232 13.36 5.57 11.06
C GLY A 232 13.38 6.54 12.24
N LEU A 233 14.37 7.42 12.34
CA LEU A 233 14.50 8.38 13.44
C LEU A 233 14.56 9.82 12.91
N TYR A 234 13.63 10.65 13.38
CA TYR A 234 13.55 12.08 13.08
C TYR A 234 13.65 12.87 14.37
N LEU A 235 14.53 13.88 14.41
CA LEU A 235 14.69 14.80 15.53
C LEU A 235 13.86 16.05 15.27
N CYS A 236 12.87 16.29 16.14
CA CYS A 236 12.02 17.46 16.11
C CYS A 236 12.76 18.70 16.64
N LYS A 237 12.24 19.89 16.31
CA LYS A 237 12.73 21.19 16.78
C LYS A 237 12.86 21.26 18.31
N ASP A 238 11.89 20.67 19.02
CA ASP A 238 11.83 20.69 20.48
C ASP A 238 12.77 19.66 21.15
N GLY A 239 13.55 18.91 20.35
CA GLY A 239 14.65 18.08 20.82
C GLY A 239 14.29 16.61 21.09
N TYR A 240 13.02 16.22 21.03
CA TYR A 240 12.62 14.81 21.09
C TYR A 240 12.60 14.16 19.70
N CYS A 241 12.57 12.83 19.68
CA CYS A 241 12.60 12.05 18.44
C CYS A 241 11.27 11.35 18.17
N ILE A 242 10.87 11.34 16.91
CA ILE A 242 9.71 10.58 16.40
C ILE A 242 10.12 9.63 15.28
N ASN A 243 9.22 8.72 14.90
CA ASN A 243 9.45 7.86 13.75
C ASN A 243 9.47 8.69 12.46
N ALA A 244 10.54 8.55 11.66
CA ALA A 244 10.73 9.36 10.46
C ALA A 244 9.67 9.11 9.36
N ASP A 245 9.15 7.89 9.25
CA ASP A 245 8.12 7.56 8.27
C ASP A 245 6.74 8.02 8.76
N CYS A 246 6.48 7.98 10.08
CA CYS A 246 5.28 8.59 10.68
C CYS A 246 5.30 10.12 10.58
N ASN A 247 6.46 10.78 10.71
CA ASN A 247 6.61 12.21 10.39
C ASN A 247 6.25 12.50 8.93
N GLY A 248 6.71 11.65 8.00
CA GLY A 248 6.35 11.73 6.59
C GLY A 248 4.83 11.64 6.38
N ALA A 249 4.19 10.65 7.00
CA ALA A 249 2.75 10.44 6.97
C ALA A 249 1.96 11.64 7.53
N ALA A 250 2.38 12.17 8.68
CA ALA A 250 1.74 13.34 9.30
C ALA A 250 1.86 14.60 8.41
N ASN A 251 3.02 14.80 7.78
CA ASN A 251 3.24 15.91 6.85
C ASN A 251 2.46 15.74 5.53
N ILE A 252 2.24 14.51 5.05
CA ILE A 252 1.38 14.24 3.90
C ILE A 252 -0.05 14.72 4.19
N LEU A 253 -0.59 14.38 5.36
CA LEU A 253 -1.91 14.84 5.78
C LEU A 253 -1.95 16.37 5.87
N ARG A 254 -0.98 16.97 6.59
CA ARG A 254 -0.89 18.42 6.78
C ARG A 254 -0.75 19.19 5.47
N LYS A 255 -0.11 18.61 4.47
CA LYS A 255 0.06 19.26 3.16
C LYS A 255 -1.24 19.29 2.34
N ALA A 256 -2.12 18.30 2.52
CA ALA A 256 -3.46 18.31 1.93
C ALA A 256 -4.43 19.17 2.74
N PHE A 257 -4.34 19.10 4.07
CA PHE A 257 -5.19 19.79 5.03
C PHE A 257 -4.32 20.49 6.08
N PRO A 258 -3.97 21.78 5.90
CA PRO A 258 -3.07 22.50 6.80
C PRO A 258 -3.47 22.47 8.28
N ASP A 259 -4.78 22.49 8.55
CA ASP A 259 -5.35 22.51 9.89
C ASP A 259 -5.68 21.12 10.45
N ALA A 260 -5.29 20.03 9.76
CA ALA A 260 -5.61 18.66 10.19
C ALA A 260 -5.14 18.31 11.60
N TRP A 261 -4.10 18.98 12.07
CA TRP A 261 -3.50 18.77 13.39
C TRP A 261 -3.78 19.90 14.37
N ALA A 262 -4.74 20.80 14.09
CA ALA A 262 -5.02 21.96 14.95
C ALA A 262 -5.46 21.57 16.37
N ALA A 263 -6.08 20.40 16.54
CA ALA A 263 -6.48 19.85 17.84
C ALA A 263 -5.41 18.94 18.49
N CYS A 264 -4.27 18.73 17.84
CA CYS A 264 -3.22 17.83 18.32
C CYS A 264 -2.19 18.60 19.15
N GLU A 265 -2.22 18.41 20.46
CA GLU A 265 -1.27 19.03 21.39
C GLU A 265 0.03 18.22 21.53
N ASP A 266 -0.04 16.90 21.35
CA ASP A 266 1.07 15.99 21.59
C ASP A 266 1.31 15.02 20.41
N TYR A 267 2.52 15.03 19.87
CA TYR A 267 2.97 14.18 18.77
C TYR A 267 3.78 12.94 19.22
N HIS A 268 3.90 12.68 20.53
CA HIS A 268 4.67 11.53 21.03
C HIS A 268 4.13 10.17 20.55
N PHE A 269 2.84 10.10 20.16
CA PHE A 269 2.28 8.89 19.53
C PHE A 269 2.99 8.50 18.22
N LEU A 270 3.67 9.44 17.54
CA LEU A 270 4.49 9.17 16.35
C LEU A 270 5.84 8.54 16.70
N ALA A 271 6.28 8.58 17.96
CA ALA A 271 7.57 8.02 18.38
C ALA A 271 7.54 6.49 18.46
N SER A 272 6.40 5.92 18.85
CA SER A 272 6.22 4.47 19.03
C SER A 272 4.98 3.97 18.29
N PRO A 273 4.99 3.97 16.94
CA PRO A 273 3.88 3.46 16.15
C PRO A 273 3.70 1.96 16.36
N ASP A 274 2.47 1.49 16.20
CA ASP A 274 2.19 0.06 16.05
C ASP A 274 2.95 -0.52 14.87
N VAL A 275 3.37 -1.78 14.97
CA VAL A 275 4.16 -2.43 13.92
C VAL A 275 3.44 -3.68 13.42
N ILE A 276 3.00 -3.63 12.16
CA ILE A 276 2.36 -4.76 11.49
C ILE A 276 3.36 -5.39 10.52
N GLY A 277 3.76 -6.63 10.82
CA GLY A 277 4.71 -7.43 10.07
C GLY A 277 4.07 -8.42 9.10
N PHE A 278 4.92 -9.19 8.43
CA PHE A 278 4.48 -10.23 7.50
C PHE A 278 3.62 -11.30 8.19
N LYS A 279 3.97 -11.71 9.42
CA LYS A 279 3.22 -12.75 10.15
C LYS A 279 1.82 -12.28 10.54
N ASP A 280 1.68 -11.00 10.86
CA ASP A 280 0.39 -10.39 11.23
C ASP A 280 -0.56 -10.34 10.02
N LEU A 281 -0.02 -10.04 8.83
CA LEU A 281 -0.78 -10.08 7.56
C LEU A 281 -1.00 -11.51 7.04
N ASN A 282 -0.24 -12.49 7.52
CA ASN A 282 -0.26 -13.89 7.06
C ASN A 282 -0.35 -14.84 8.26
N PRO A 283 -1.46 -14.79 9.02
CA PRO A 283 -1.64 -15.66 10.18
C PRO A 283 -1.67 -17.13 9.74
N ALA A 284 -1.11 -18.01 10.56
CA ALA A 284 -1.06 -19.46 10.28
C ALA A 284 -2.47 -20.10 10.20
N VAL A 285 -3.43 -19.49 10.88
CA VAL A 285 -4.84 -19.87 10.86
C VAL A 285 -5.64 -18.67 10.38
N PHE A 286 -6.42 -18.83 9.32
CA PHE A 286 -7.35 -17.79 8.90
C PHE A 286 -8.56 -17.81 9.84
N PRO A 287 -8.93 -16.68 10.45
CA PRO A 287 -10.20 -16.58 11.15
C PRO A 287 -11.33 -16.89 10.17
N ASP A 288 -12.25 -17.75 10.58
CA ASP A 288 -13.41 -18.11 9.78
C ASP A 288 -14.28 -16.87 9.55
N ARG A 289 -14.19 -16.28 8.34
CA ARG A 289 -14.87 -15.02 7.98
C ARG A 289 -16.40 -15.13 8.08
N GLN A 290 -16.96 -16.35 8.03
CA GLN A 290 -18.40 -16.56 8.20
C GLN A 290 -18.83 -16.40 9.67
N ARG A 291 -18.00 -16.83 10.63
CA ARG A 291 -18.27 -16.61 12.06
C ARG A 291 -18.26 -15.13 12.45
N GLN A 292 -17.28 -14.36 11.97
CA GLN A 292 -17.17 -12.93 12.30
C GLN A 292 -18.35 -12.09 11.77
N ARG A 293 -18.84 -12.37 10.56
CA ARG A 293 -20.03 -11.69 10.02
C ARG A 293 -21.32 -12.00 10.78
N ASN A 294 -21.43 -13.19 11.36
CA ASN A 294 -22.60 -13.58 12.15
C ASN A 294 -22.60 -12.99 13.57
N VAL A 295 -21.42 -12.65 14.11
CA VAL A 295 -21.29 -11.95 15.40
C VAL A 295 -21.66 -10.47 15.24
N ASN A 296 -21.19 -9.80 14.17
CA ASN A 296 -21.51 -8.38 13.91
C ASN A 296 -22.95 -8.12 13.45
N LYS A 297 -23.74 -9.17 13.14
CA LYS A 297 -25.19 -9.05 12.88
C LYS A 297 -26.06 -9.24 14.13
N LYS A 298 -25.47 -9.62 15.26
CA LYS A 298 -26.17 -9.94 16.51
C LYS A 298 -26.02 -8.87 17.60
N ASN A 299 -25.30 -7.78 17.32
CA ASN A 299 -25.20 -6.60 18.19
C ASN A 299 -25.85 -5.40 17.50
#